data_AF-A0A7Y2U9Y5-F1
#
_entry.id   AF-A0A7Y2U9Y5-F1
#
_cell.length_a   1.000
_cell.length_b   1.000
_cell.length_c   1.000
_cell.angle_alpha   90.00
_cell.angle_beta   90.00
_cell.angle_gamma   90.00
#
_symmetry.space_group_name_H-M   'P 1'
#
loop_
_entity.id
_entity.type
_entity.pdbx_description
1 polymer ?
#
loop_
_entity_poly.entity_id
_entity_poly.type
_entity_poly.pdbx_seq_one_letter_code
_entity_poly.pdbx_strand_id
1 'polypeptide(L)'
;MSGSSKLSQASFPCKHCQKAIFIPAGLPPTTAPCPHCGKEVTSPDQNAPAAGSSEPKGNQVDKPVRLEANQNKPDRPLQKEDLVTPQPTIGDGNQRRSKGNLAAVVAAIIILLVAGGVTFWLAQKWKQDKQTAADTSQDVPGENEAMSQQAWMTTGWKQEASKVLQDFMKATSPEERMKYVIPNEGVMEELKIFYPEGTDDSDIPMEAFGHVMGSKYDHERGIFLMKYRQPAQIDMRGYFAPIGSLDQVMGHEKSTLIEMAHKIDEHNLSKPIGINAFFKKTDDGLKLDASVFIQGKFRTFRAFVDYPRPGKTQVFRVVVNEALSHALRDDPNYRTYRLEDFAYPKDYVKVPVLVDSEAGKILSVLNWRGMNREKRLRTATVELGWTDESPSKLQIVKVVCWEFLGVGGEIGNTKPKQPVTPSVAPTTSDGDNE
;
A
#
# COMPACT_ATOMS: atom_id res chain seq x y z
N MET A 1 -17.78 19.52 41.21
CA MET A 1 -16.62 20.43 41.39
C MET A 1 -15.79 20.38 40.12
N SER A 2 -15.61 21.55 39.48
CA SER A 2 -14.85 21.72 38.24
C SER A 2 -13.35 21.57 38.48
N GLY A 3 -12.66 20.78 37.66
CA GLY A 3 -11.20 20.69 37.62
C GLY A 3 -10.74 20.53 36.18
N SER A 4 -10.53 21.65 35.48
CA SER A 4 -9.99 21.69 34.13
C SER A 4 -8.46 21.69 34.21
N SER A 5 -7.81 20.55 33.96
CA SER A 5 -6.36 20.48 33.77
C SER A 5 -6.04 20.82 32.30
N LYS A 6 -5.97 22.12 31.99
CA LYS A 6 -5.36 22.58 30.73
C LYS A 6 -3.88 22.17 30.74
N LEU A 7 -3.50 21.26 29.84
CA LEU A 7 -2.10 21.00 29.50
C LEU A 7 -1.47 22.33 29.04
N SER A 8 -0.51 22.85 29.80
CA SER A 8 0.24 24.03 29.41
C SER A 8 1.12 23.72 28.20
N GLN A 9 1.04 24.55 27.17
CA GLN A 9 1.90 24.50 25.97
C GLN A 9 2.94 25.61 26.04
N ALA A 10 4.18 25.29 25.70
CA ALA A 10 5.26 26.25 25.47
C ALA A 10 5.49 26.40 23.96
N SER A 11 5.98 27.56 23.54
CA SER A 11 6.32 27.80 22.13
C SER A 11 7.66 28.49 21.97
N PHE A 12 8.38 28.16 20.90
CA PHE A 12 9.65 28.81 20.55
C PHE A 12 9.77 28.94 19.02
N PRO A 13 10.42 30.00 18.51
CA PRO A 13 10.58 30.20 17.07
C PRO A 13 11.66 29.28 16.48
N CYS A 14 11.40 28.73 15.30
CA CYS A 14 12.41 28.01 14.53
C CYS A 14 13.54 28.95 14.09
N LYS A 15 14.80 28.62 14.38
CA LYS A 15 15.98 29.41 13.92
C LYS A 15 16.12 29.55 12.40
N HIS A 16 15.47 28.67 11.62
CA HIS A 16 15.61 28.62 10.17
C HIS A 16 14.46 29.27 9.39
N CYS A 17 13.22 29.20 9.91
CA CYS A 17 12.04 29.74 9.21
C CYS A 17 11.21 30.70 10.07
N GLN A 18 11.64 30.96 11.31
CA GLN A 18 11.03 31.85 12.30
C GLN A 18 9.57 31.56 12.68
N LYS A 19 8.98 30.47 12.19
CA LYS A 19 7.66 30.01 12.61
C LYS A 19 7.71 29.41 14.02
N ALA A 20 6.69 29.69 14.83
CA ALA A 20 6.58 29.18 16.19
C ALA A 20 6.30 27.67 16.18
N ILE A 21 7.06 26.93 16.98
CA ILE A 21 6.90 25.51 17.23
C ILE A 21 6.31 25.35 18.62
N PHE A 22 5.23 24.59 18.75
CA PHE A 22 4.52 24.34 20.01
C PHE A 22 4.92 22.98 20.56
N ILE A 23 5.31 22.95 21.83
CA ILE A 23 5.65 21.73 22.56
C ILE A 23 4.96 21.70 23.92
N PRO A 24 4.68 20.51 24.48
CA PRO A 24 4.24 20.38 25.86
C PRO A 24 5.19 21.09 26.83
N ALA A 25 4.64 21.73 27.86
CA ALA A 25 5.46 22.38 28.88
C ALA A 25 6.24 21.34 29.72
N GLY A 26 7.47 21.66 30.11
CA GLY A 26 8.30 20.84 30.99
C GLY A 26 9.16 19.76 30.29
N LEU A 27 9.22 19.75 28.97
CA LEU A 27 10.12 18.86 28.23
C LEU A 27 11.58 19.35 28.28
N PRO A 28 12.56 18.44 28.45
CA PRO A 28 13.97 18.78 28.32
C PRO A 28 14.30 19.17 26.86
N PRO A 29 15.40 19.90 26.63
CA PRO A 29 15.87 20.23 25.28
C PRO A 29 15.93 19.00 24.37
N THR A 30 15.07 18.98 23.35
CA THR A 30 14.92 17.85 22.43
C THR A 30 15.19 18.32 21.01
N THR A 31 16.04 17.61 20.29
CA THR A 31 16.35 17.89 18.88
C THR A 31 15.43 17.09 17.97
N ALA A 32 14.73 17.79 17.07
CA ALA A 32 13.82 17.20 16.09
C ALA A 32 13.78 18.07 14.81
N PRO A 33 13.38 17.51 13.66
CA PRO A 33 13.14 18.31 12.46
C PRO A 33 11.96 19.27 12.66
N CYS A 34 12.12 20.52 12.24
CA CYS A 34 11.06 21.52 12.32
C CYS A 34 9.84 21.11 11.47
N PRO A 35 8.61 21.14 12.01
CA PRO A 35 7.41 20.72 11.27
C PRO A 35 7.07 21.63 10.07
N HIS A 36 7.70 22.81 9.97
CA HIS A 36 7.44 23.76 8.89
C HIS A 36 8.50 23.75 7.79
N CYS A 37 9.75 23.37 8.07
CA CYS A 37 10.85 23.45 7.10
C CYS A 37 11.77 22.23 7.07
N GLY A 38 11.53 21.22 7.90
CA GLY A 38 12.27 19.95 7.93
C GLY A 38 13.70 20.03 8.48
N LYS A 39 14.24 21.23 8.74
CA LYS A 39 15.60 21.40 9.30
C LYS A 39 15.62 21.11 10.80
N GLU A 40 16.71 20.50 11.27
CA GLU A 40 16.90 20.17 12.68
C GLU A 40 16.90 21.40 13.57
N VAL A 41 16.10 21.33 14.64
CA VAL A 41 15.97 22.35 15.68
C VAL A 41 15.94 21.69 17.04
N THR A 42 16.50 22.37 18.04
CA THR A 42 16.51 21.91 19.43
C THR A 42 15.61 22.82 20.24
N SER A 43 14.68 22.25 21.01
CA SER A 43 13.83 23.04 21.91
C SER A 43 14.63 23.66 23.05
N PRO A 44 14.27 24.86 23.53
CA PRO A 44 14.93 25.48 24.67
C PRO A 44 14.62 24.72 25.97
N ASP A 45 15.54 24.82 26.94
CA ASP A 45 15.31 24.30 28.28
C ASP A 45 14.27 25.16 29.00
N GLN A 46 13.13 24.56 29.31
CA GLN A 46 12.03 25.25 29.96
C GLN A 46 12.18 25.33 31.48
N ASN A 47 13.13 24.60 32.05
CA ASN A 47 13.43 24.58 33.49
C ASN A 47 14.67 25.41 33.85
N ALA A 48 15.32 26.04 32.87
CA ALA A 48 16.41 26.97 33.12
C ALA A 48 15.84 28.27 33.76
N PRO A 49 16.43 28.77 34.87
CA PRO A 49 15.99 30.02 35.47
C PRO A 49 16.13 31.16 34.46
N ALA A 50 15.07 31.98 34.33
CA ALA A 50 15.05 33.15 33.48
C ALA A 50 16.15 34.15 33.90
N ALA A 51 17.28 34.13 33.21
CA ALA A 51 18.26 35.20 33.27
C ALA A 51 17.80 36.29 32.30
N GLY A 52 17.36 37.41 32.89
CA GLY A 52 16.89 38.59 32.19
C GLY A 52 17.97 39.30 31.36
N SER A 53 17.48 40.27 30.59
CA SER A 53 18.25 41.19 29.76
C SER A 53 19.36 41.93 30.53
N SER A 54 20.55 41.98 29.93
CA SER A 54 21.49 43.11 30.07
C SER A 54 22.51 43.12 28.92
N GLU A 55 22.37 44.08 28.01
CA GLU A 55 23.53 44.78 27.41
C GLU A 55 24.14 45.74 28.48
N PRO A 56 25.34 46.35 28.33
CA PRO A 56 26.42 46.22 27.33
C PRO A 56 27.86 46.17 27.92
N LYS A 57 28.87 46.16 27.03
CA LYS A 57 30.29 46.64 27.15
C LYS A 57 31.42 45.69 27.59
N GLY A 58 32.47 45.69 26.75
CA GLY A 58 33.90 45.56 27.13
C GLY A 58 34.59 44.29 26.60
N ASN A 59 35.17 44.28 25.39
CA ASN A 59 36.60 44.56 25.08
C ASN A 59 37.59 43.69 25.90
N GLN A 60 38.60 43.00 25.36
CA GLN A 60 39.37 43.20 24.11
C GLN A 60 40.45 42.09 23.94
N VAL A 61 40.93 41.89 22.69
CA VAL A 61 42.36 41.77 22.26
C VAL A 61 43.12 40.44 22.53
N ASP A 62 43.91 39.83 21.64
CA ASP A 62 44.46 40.09 20.28
C ASP A 62 45.11 38.76 19.78
N LYS A 63 45.26 38.37 18.50
CA LYS A 63 45.98 38.95 17.33
C LYS A 63 45.99 37.88 16.17
N PRO A 64 46.49 38.11 14.93
CA PRO A 64 46.27 39.19 13.96
C PRO A 64 46.02 38.72 12.48
N VAL A 65 45.94 39.72 11.56
CA VAL A 65 46.26 39.75 10.10
C VAL A 65 45.09 39.42 9.14
N ARG A 66 44.79 40.15 8.04
CA ARG A 66 45.10 41.48 7.49
C ARG A 66 44.19 41.70 6.26
N LEU A 67 43.82 42.97 6.05
CA LEU A 67 43.13 43.62 4.92
C LEU A 67 43.35 43.06 3.49
N GLU A 68 42.29 43.09 2.67
CA GLU A 68 42.16 44.06 1.57
C GLU A 68 40.72 44.19 1.05
N ALA A 69 40.37 45.40 0.61
CA ALA A 69 39.04 45.86 0.21
C ALA A 69 38.93 45.98 -1.32
N ASN A 70 37.71 45.91 -1.87
CA ASN A 70 37.33 46.90 -2.89
C ASN A 70 35.81 47.04 -3.07
N GLN A 71 35.38 48.29 -3.20
CA GLN A 71 34.05 48.75 -3.57
C GLN A 71 33.95 48.86 -5.10
N ASN A 72 32.75 48.66 -5.68
CA ASN A 72 32.15 49.55 -6.69
C ASN A 72 30.72 49.12 -7.07
N LYS A 73 29.83 50.11 -7.14
CA LYS A 73 28.48 50.16 -7.78
C LYS A 73 28.67 50.82 -9.18
N PRO A 74 27.65 51.15 -10.03
CA PRO A 74 26.25 50.72 -10.19
C PRO A 74 25.91 50.33 -11.67
N ASP A 75 24.67 49.89 -11.98
CA ASP A 75 23.77 50.54 -12.96
C ASP A 75 22.61 49.65 -13.48
N ARG A 76 21.50 50.34 -13.76
CA ARG A 76 20.18 49.86 -14.22
C ARG A 76 19.98 50.31 -15.68
N PRO A 77 19.08 49.69 -16.46
CA PRO A 77 17.86 50.41 -16.92
C PRO A 77 16.58 49.51 -16.97
N LEU A 78 15.39 50.01 -16.59
CA LEU A 78 14.20 50.38 -17.43
C LEU A 78 13.55 49.16 -18.16
N GLN A 79 12.23 48.87 -18.18
CA GLN A 79 11.01 49.69 -18.04
C GLN A 79 9.73 48.80 -17.99
N LYS A 80 8.71 49.26 -17.22
CA LYS A 80 7.23 49.38 -17.50
C LYS A 80 6.41 48.13 -17.90
N GLU A 81 5.11 47.96 -17.65
CA GLU A 81 3.91 48.65 -17.14
C GLU A 81 2.90 47.48 -16.87
N ASP A 82 1.89 47.44 -15.99
CA ASP A 82 0.75 48.35 -15.86
C ASP A 82 -0.23 47.90 -14.74
N LEU A 83 -0.97 48.89 -14.22
CA LEU A 83 -2.38 48.87 -13.73
C LEU A 83 -2.72 48.04 -12.46
N VAL A 84 -2.73 48.67 -11.27
CA VAL A 84 -3.84 49.40 -10.61
C VAL A 84 -4.96 48.51 -10.05
N THR A 85 -4.98 48.39 -8.71
CA THR A 85 -6.20 48.12 -7.92
C THR A 85 -6.45 49.33 -7.03
N PRO A 86 -7.66 49.95 -7.05
CA PRO A 86 -7.95 51.12 -6.24
C PRO A 86 -8.29 50.75 -4.79
N GLN A 87 -7.79 51.56 -3.85
CA GLN A 87 -8.40 51.79 -2.53
C GLN A 87 -9.58 52.77 -2.68
N PRO A 88 -10.52 52.75 -1.73
CA PRO A 88 -10.86 53.98 -1.01
C PRO A 88 -10.83 53.74 0.52
N THR A 89 -9.93 54.43 1.24
CA THR A 89 -10.17 55.63 2.08
C THR A 89 -11.12 55.45 3.26
N ILE A 90 -10.54 55.59 4.46
CA ILE A 90 -11.20 55.77 5.76
C ILE A 90 -11.61 57.24 5.87
N GLY A 91 -12.88 57.49 6.19
CA GLY A 91 -13.39 58.76 6.69
C GLY A 91 -13.88 58.59 8.13
N ASP A 92 -13.48 59.51 9.00
CA ASP A 92 -13.86 59.59 10.41
C ASP A 92 -15.35 59.92 10.59
N GLY A 93 -16.01 59.22 11.52
CA GLY A 93 -17.42 59.42 11.84
C GLY A 93 -17.84 58.70 13.11
N ASN A 94 -18.15 59.49 14.14
CA ASN A 94 -18.41 59.14 15.53
C ASN A 94 -19.63 58.21 15.76
N GLN A 95 -19.55 57.42 16.84
CA GLN A 95 -20.64 56.86 17.66
C GLN A 95 -21.63 55.83 17.05
N ARG A 96 -21.52 54.57 17.48
CA ARG A 96 -22.40 53.95 18.52
C ARG A 96 -22.10 52.46 18.66
N ARG A 97 -21.86 52.02 19.89
CA ARG A 97 -21.86 50.61 20.30
C ARG A 97 -23.18 49.95 19.88
N SER A 98 -23.11 48.92 19.06
CA SER A 98 -24.05 47.79 19.14
C SER A 98 -23.24 46.52 19.39
N LYS A 99 -23.60 45.80 20.46
CA LYS A 99 -23.08 44.45 20.72
C LYS A 99 -23.69 43.53 19.67
N GLY A 100 -23.03 43.38 18.53
CA GLY A 100 -23.34 42.32 17.57
C GLY A 100 -22.81 41.00 18.09
N ASN A 101 -23.70 40.02 18.31
CA ASN A 101 -23.35 38.67 18.73
C ASN A 101 -22.45 38.01 17.66
N LEU A 102 -21.13 38.11 17.83
CA LEU A 102 -20.12 37.46 16.99
C LEU A 102 -20.42 35.95 16.82
N ALA A 103 -21.00 35.32 17.84
CA ALA A 103 -21.43 33.93 17.80
C ALA A 103 -22.54 33.65 16.75
N ALA A 104 -23.47 34.59 16.53
CA ALA A 104 -24.53 34.44 15.54
C ALA A 104 -24.00 34.63 14.11
N VAL A 105 -23.03 35.52 13.92
CA VAL A 105 -22.36 35.74 12.62
C VAL A 105 -21.47 34.54 12.26
N VAL A 106 -20.71 34.00 13.22
CA VAL A 106 -19.91 32.79 13.03
C VAL A 106 -20.80 31.57 12.77
N ALA A 107 -21.91 31.42 13.51
CA ALA A 107 -22.88 30.36 13.25
C ALA A 107 -23.50 30.47 11.85
N ALA A 108 -23.85 31.68 11.40
CA ALA A 108 -24.37 31.90 10.04
C ALA A 108 -23.33 31.56 8.96
N ILE A 109 -22.05 31.87 9.18
CA ILE A 109 -20.96 31.50 8.26
C ILE A 109 -20.76 29.98 8.23
N ILE A 110 -20.80 29.30 9.38
CA ILE A 110 -20.70 27.83 9.44
C ILE A 110 -21.90 27.19 8.76
N ILE A 111 -23.12 27.70 8.97
CA ILE A 111 -24.32 27.20 8.29
C ILE A 111 -24.23 27.45 6.78
N LEU A 112 -23.68 28.58 6.33
CA LEU A 112 -23.45 28.84 4.91
C LEU A 112 -22.34 27.96 4.31
N LEU A 113 -21.30 27.60 5.08
CA LEU A 113 -20.26 26.66 4.64
C LEU A 113 -20.78 25.22 4.61
N VAL A 114 -21.65 24.84 5.54
CA VAL A 114 -22.32 23.53 5.54
C VAL A 114 -23.35 23.47 4.41
N ALA A 115 -24.16 24.51 4.21
CA ALA A 115 -25.10 24.59 3.09
C ALA A 115 -24.38 24.65 1.74
N GLY A 116 -23.27 25.40 1.64
CA GLY A 116 -22.38 25.46 0.47
C GLY A 116 -21.69 24.13 0.20
N GLY A 117 -21.22 23.45 1.24
CA GLY A 117 -20.62 22.11 1.15
C GLY A 117 -21.64 21.03 0.77
N VAL A 118 -22.86 21.11 1.31
CA VAL A 118 -23.96 20.18 0.99
C VAL A 118 -24.50 20.45 -0.41
N THR A 119 -24.60 21.70 -0.87
CA THR A 119 -24.99 22.02 -2.24
C THR A 119 -23.89 21.67 -3.24
N PHE A 120 -22.62 21.85 -2.91
CA PHE A 120 -21.49 21.40 -3.73
C PHE A 120 -21.44 19.86 -3.78
N TRP A 121 -21.63 19.18 -2.65
CA TRP A 121 -21.68 17.72 -2.58
C TRP A 121 -22.91 17.15 -3.30
N LEU A 122 -24.09 17.77 -3.16
CA LEU A 122 -25.28 17.40 -3.91
C LEU A 122 -25.13 17.70 -5.41
N ALA A 123 -24.48 18.79 -5.81
CA ALA A 123 -24.17 19.07 -7.21
C ALA A 123 -23.13 18.11 -7.78
N GLN A 124 -22.16 17.69 -6.99
CA GLN A 124 -21.17 16.67 -7.37
C GLN A 124 -21.83 15.30 -7.48
N LYS A 125 -22.72 14.96 -6.54
CA LYS A 125 -23.56 13.76 -6.58
C LYS A 125 -24.52 13.79 -7.76
N TRP A 126 -25.13 14.94 -8.09
CA TRP A 126 -25.96 15.10 -9.29
C TRP A 126 -25.16 15.04 -10.59
N LYS A 127 -23.89 15.46 -10.61
CA LYS A 127 -23.00 15.23 -11.76
C LYS A 127 -22.60 13.76 -11.89
N GLN A 128 -22.34 13.07 -10.77
CA GLN A 128 -22.14 11.63 -10.75
C GLN A 128 -23.41 10.88 -11.18
N ASP A 129 -24.57 11.25 -10.66
CA ASP A 129 -25.87 10.67 -11.02
C ASP A 129 -26.24 11.01 -12.45
N LYS A 130 -25.86 12.17 -13.02
CA LYS A 130 -26.04 12.47 -14.45
C LYS A 130 -25.02 11.76 -15.35
N GLN A 131 -23.80 11.50 -14.89
CA GLN A 131 -22.87 10.62 -15.61
C GLN A 131 -23.30 9.15 -15.52
N THR A 132 -23.96 8.74 -14.44
CA THR A 132 -24.53 7.40 -14.27
C THR A 132 -25.89 7.28 -14.99
N ALA A 133 -26.70 8.34 -15.04
CA ALA A 133 -28.02 8.36 -15.68
C ALA A 133 -27.96 8.68 -17.19
N ALA A 134 -26.94 9.41 -17.66
CA ALA A 134 -26.67 9.53 -19.10
C ALA A 134 -26.15 8.21 -19.70
N ASP A 135 -25.53 7.34 -18.89
CA ASP A 135 -25.23 5.95 -19.24
C ASP A 135 -26.41 4.99 -19.01
N THR A 136 -27.52 5.44 -18.38
CA THR A 136 -28.73 4.62 -18.10
C THR A 136 -29.99 5.17 -18.78
N SER A 137 -29.83 5.96 -19.85
CA SER A 137 -30.96 6.37 -20.71
C SER A 137 -30.69 6.01 -22.17
N GLN A 138 -30.48 4.72 -22.41
CA GLN A 138 -30.93 4.04 -23.62
C GLN A 138 -31.78 2.86 -23.19
N ASP A 139 -32.96 2.79 -23.80
CA ASP A 139 -33.99 1.75 -23.85
C ASP A 139 -33.86 0.58 -22.88
N VAL A 140 -34.92 0.30 -22.12
CA VAL A 140 -35.17 -1.03 -21.56
C VAL A 140 -35.23 -2.00 -22.75
N PRO A 141 -34.24 -2.89 -22.96
CA PRO A 141 -34.46 -4.04 -23.81
C PRO A 141 -35.18 -5.06 -22.95
N GLY A 142 -36.19 -5.70 -23.53
CA GLY A 142 -36.71 -6.95 -22.97
C GLY A 142 -35.57 -7.94 -22.73
N GLU A 143 -35.86 -8.96 -21.92
CA GLU A 143 -35.01 -10.13 -21.72
C GLU A 143 -34.27 -10.53 -23.02
N ASN A 144 -32.94 -10.55 -22.94
CA ASN A 144 -31.98 -11.06 -23.93
C ASN A 144 -31.51 -10.11 -25.06
N GLU A 145 -30.91 -8.96 -24.73
CA GLU A 145 -29.82 -8.46 -25.56
C GLU A 145 -28.48 -9.00 -25.01
N ALA A 146 -27.87 -9.91 -25.78
CA ALA A 146 -26.54 -10.40 -25.49
C ALA A 146 -25.55 -9.22 -25.49
N MET A 147 -25.09 -8.82 -24.30
CA MET A 147 -24.08 -7.78 -24.16
C MET A 147 -22.87 -8.13 -25.04
N SER A 148 -22.43 -7.17 -25.87
CA SER A 148 -21.30 -7.40 -26.76
C SER A 148 -20.08 -7.81 -25.94
N GLN A 149 -19.23 -8.67 -26.50
CA GLN A 149 -18.02 -9.13 -25.82
C GLN A 149 -17.17 -7.95 -25.33
N GLN A 150 -17.08 -6.88 -26.11
CA GLN A 150 -16.34 -5.68 -25.76
C GLN A 150 -16.96 -4.91 -24.58
N ALA A 151 -18.28 -4.79 -24.52
CA ALA A 151 -18.98 -4.21 -23.38
C ALA A 151 -18.79 -5.07 -22.11
N TRP A 152 -18.87 -6.41 -22.23
CA TRP A 152 -18.64 -7.32 -21.11
C TRP A 152 -17.21 -7.19 -20.56
N MET A 153 -16.21 -7.11 -21.44
CA MET A 153 -14.83 -6.90 -21.03
C MET A 153 -14.67 -5.58 -20.29
N THR A 154 -15.46 -4.56 -20.59
CA THR A 154 -15.28 -3.23 -19.96
C THR A 154 -15.93 -3.17 -18.57
N THR A 155 -17.16 -3.66 -18.46
CA THR A 155 -17.98 -3.51 -17.24
C THR A 155 -18.64 -4.81 -16.77
N GLY A 156 -19.03 -5.70 -17.69
CA GLY A 156 -19.74 -6.94 -17.39
C GLY A 156 -19.02 -7.88 -16.42
N TRP A 157 -17.70 -8.05 -16.60
CA TRP A 157 -16.91 -8.94 -15.74
C TRP A 157 -16.97 -8.57 -14.25
N LYS A 158 -17.20 -7.29 -13.90
CA LYS A 158 -17.21 -6.83 -12.50
C LYS A 158 -18.38 -7.44 -11.73
N GLN A 159 -19.56 -7.46 -12.35
CA GLN A 159 -20.77 -8.04 -11.77
C GLN A 159 -20.63 -9.56 -11.66
N GLU A 160 -20.10 -10.19 -12.71
CA GLU A 160 -19.88 -11.64 -12.73
C GLU A 160 -18.83 -12.06 -11.68
N ALA A 161 -17.72 -11.33 -11.54
CA ALA A 161 -16.69 -11.59 -10.54
C ALA A 161 -17.22 -11.44 -9.11
N SER A 162 -17.99 -10.38 -8.84
CA SER A 162 -18.64 -10.18 -7.55
C SER A 162 -19.61 -11.32 -7.23
N LYS A 163 -20.38 -11.79 -8.23
CA LYS A 163 -21.30 -12.92 -8.06
C LYS A 163 -20.55 -14.23 -7.79
N VAL A 164 -19.54 -14.56 -8.59
CA VAL A 164 -18.73 -15.77 -8.42
C VAL A 164 -18.08 -15.80 -7.04
N LEU A 165 -17.55 -14.66 -6.58
CA LEU A 165 -16.98 -14.54 -5.25
C LEU A 165 -18.04 -14.72 -4.16
N GLN A 166 -19.19 -14.06 -4.32
CA GLN A 166 -20.29 -14.18 -3.37
C GLN A 166 -20.78 -15.63 -3.24
N ASP A 167 -20.98 -16.31 -4.36
CA ASP A 167 -21.47 -17.68 -4.39
C ASP A 167 -20.40 -18.66 -3.84
N PHE A 168 -19.11 -18.42 -4.11
CA PHE A 168 -18.00 -19.14 -3.49
C PHE A 168 -17.97 -18.96 -1.96
N MET A 169 -18.16 -17.76 -1.46
CA MET A 169 -18.14 -17.47 -0.02
C MET A 169 -19.38 -18.03 0.70
N LYS A 170 -20.54 -18.06 0.03
CA LYS A 170 -21.80 -18.62 0.55
C LYS A 170 -21.88 -20.14 0.50
N ALA A 171 -21.15 -20.77 -0.40
CA ALA A 171 -21.12 -22.22 -0.52
C ALA A 171 -20.75 -22.87 0.83
N THR A 172 -21.38 -23.99 1.15
CA THR A 172 -21.30 -24.60 2.49
C THR A 172 -20.35 -25.79 2.57
N SER A 173 -19.96 -26.34 1.42
CA SER A 173 -19.02 -27.47 1.31
C SER A 173 -17.88 -27.20 0.31
N PRO A 174 -16.76 -27.94 0.41
CA PRO A 174 -15.69 -27.93 -0.59
C PRO A 174 -16.20 -28.22 -2.02
N GLU A 175 -17.10 -29.20 -2.16
CA GLU A 175 -17.65 -29.63 -3.44
C GLU A 175 -18.54 -28.56 -4.08
N GLU A 176 -19.28 -27.81 -3.27
CA GLU A 176 -20.07 -26.67 -3.73
C GLU A 176 -19.16 -25.51 -4.16
N ARG A 177 -18.11 -25.22 -3.37
CA ARG A 177 -17.09 -24.21 -3.72
C ARG A 177 -16.38 -24.53 -5.02
N MET A 178 -16.11 -25.80 -5.30
CA MET A 178 -15.42 -26.23 -6.52
C MET A 178 -16.11 -25.78 -7.81
N LYS A 179 -17.43 -25.50 -7.78
CA LYS A 179 -18.18 -25.00 -8.95
C LYS A 179 -17.75 -23.60 -9.39
N TYR A 180 -17.18 -22.82 -8.48
CA TYR A 180 -16.83 -21.41 -8.69
C TYR A 180 -15.34 -21.18 -8.93
N VAL A 181 -14.52 -22.24 -8.81
CA VAL A 181 -13.07 -22.14 -8.86
C VAL A 181 -12.50 -22.70 -10.15
N ILE A 182 -11.29 -22.27 -10.51
CA ILE A 182 -10.54 -22.83 -11.63
C ILE A 182 -10.07 -24.23 -11.22
N PRO A 183 -10.47 -25.29 -11.94
CA PRO A 183 -10.06 -26.64 -11.60
C PRO A 183 -8.57 -26.83 -11.90
N ASN A 184 -7.80 -27.12 -10.85
CA ASN A 184 -6.38 -27.49 -10.95
C ASN A 184 -6.07 -28.61 -9.95
N GLU A 185 -4.95 -29.29 -10.16
CA GLU A 185 -4.46 -30.32 -9.23
C GLU A 185 -4.27 -29.74 -7.82
N GLY A 186 -4.77 -30.43 -6.80
CA GLY A 186 -4.64 -30.06 -5.39
C GLY A 186 -5.66 -29.04 -4.86
N VAL A 187 -6.45 -28.38 -5.73
CA VAL A 187 -7.41 -27.34 -5.28
C VAL A 187 -8.52 -27.93 -4.41
N MET A 188 -9.02 -29.13 -4.73
CA MET A 188 -10.05 -29.78 -3.92
C MET A 188 -9.53 -30.11 -2.51
N GLU A 189 -8.29 -30.58 -2.40
CA GLU A 189 -7.63 -30.86 -1.14
C GLU A 189 -7.40 -29.58 -0.32
N GLU A 190 -6.98 -28.49 -0.97
CA GLU A 190 -6.87 -27.17 -0.34
C GLU A 190 -8.24 -26.71 0.20
N LEU A 191 -9.32 -26.84 -0.59
CA LEU A 191 -10.66 -26.48 -0.14
C LEU A 191 -11.11 -27.33 1.05
N LYS A 192 -10.81 -28.63 1.09
CA LYS A 192 -11.14 -29.48 2.24
C LYS A 192 -10.40 -29.07 3.52
N ILE A 193 -9.19 -28.57 3.40
CA ILE A 193 -8.36 -28.14 4.55
C ILE A 193 -8.82 -26.77 5.08
N PHE A 194 -9.02 -25.80 4.18
CA PHE A 194 -9.26 -24.41 4.56
C PHE A 194 -10.73 -24.02 4.60
N TYR A 195 -11.58 -24.81 3.94
CA TYR A 195 -13.02 -24.63 3.83
C TYR A 195 -13.81 -25.92 4.12
N PRO A 196 -13.60 -26.58 5.28
CA PRO A 196 -14.41 -27.73 5.67
C PRO A 196 -15.90 -27.38 5.76
N GLU A 197 -16.76 -28.40 5.82
CA GLU A 197 -18.20 -28.22 5.93
C GLU A 197 -18.56 -27.30 7.12
N GLY A 198 -19.45 -26.33 6.86
CA GLY A 198 -19.89 -25.36 7.88
C GLY A 198 -18.93 -24.19 8.12
N THR A 199 -17.89 -24.01 7.29
CA THR A 199 -17.04 -22.82 7.36
C THR A 199 -17.86 -21.55 7.08
N ASP A 200 -17.79 -20.59 8.00
CA ASP A 200 -18.38 -19.27 7.87
C ASP A 200 -17.33 -18.22 7.50
N ASP A 201 -17.62 -17.47 6.43
CA ASP A 201 -16.77 -16.41 5.86
C ASP A 201 -17.36 -15.01 6.07
N SER A 202 -18.30 -14.87 7.02
CA SER A 202 -18.97 -13.61 7.35
C SER A 202 -18.03 -12.51 7.86
N ASP A 203 -16.81 -12.86 8.28
CA ASP A 203 -15.77 -11.94 8.75
C ASP A 203 -15.20 -11.06 7.62
N ILE A 204 -15.33 -11.50 6.36
CA ILE A 204 -14.85 -10.77 5.20
C ILE A 204 -16.06 -10.39 4.33
N PRO A 205 -16.57 -9.15 4.43
CA PRO A 205 -17.72 -8.74 3.64
C PRO A 205 -17.35 -8.66 2.15
N MET A 206 -18.16 -9.28 1.28
CA MET A 206 -17.96 -9.28 -0.17
C MET A 206 -17.91 -7.85 -0.74
N GLU A 207 -18.73 -6.96 -0.19
CA GLU A 207 -18.84 -5.56 -0.63
C GLU A 207 -17.55 -4.76 -0.39
N ALA A 208 -16.65 -5.26 0.48
CA ALA A 208 -15.36 -4.64 0.72
C ALA A 208 -14.28 -5.03 -0.30
N PHE A 209 -14.57 -5.96 -1.22
CA PHE A 209 -13.67 -6.23 -2.34
C PHE A 209 -13.80 -5.15 -3.41
N GLY A 210 -12.71 -4.45 -3.69
CA GLY A 210 -12.61 -3.50 -4.79
C GLY A 210 -12.16 -4.16 -6.09
N HIS A 211 -12.81 -3.84 -7.21
CA HIS A 211 -12.33 -4.21 -8.54
C HIS A 211 -11.05 -3.44 -8.88
N VAL A 212 -10.01 -4.15 -9.31
CA VAL A 212 -8.74 -3.55 -9.71
C VAL A 212 -8.59 -3.70 -11.21
N MET A 213 -8.38 -2.58 -11.90
CA MET A 213 -8.00 -2.60 -13.31
C MET A 213 -6.57 -3.14 -13.42
N GLY A 214 -6.44 -4.35 -13.97
CA GLY A 214 -5.16 -5.01 -14.19
C GLY A 214 -4.39 -4.43 -15.36
N SER A 215 -3.36 -5.15 -15.81
CA SER A 215 -2.69 -4.79 -17.05
C SER A 215 -3.65 -4.97 -18.23
N LYS A 216 -3.54 -4.13 -19.27
CA LYS A 216 -4.35 -4.30 -20.49
C LYS A 216 -4.19 -5.70 -21.09
N TYR A 217 -2.99 -6.25 -21.00
CA TYR A 217 -2.65 -7.59 -21.46
C TYR A 217 -3.41 -8.69 -20.70
N ASP A 218 -3.45 -8.63 -19.37
CA ASP A 218 -4.21 -9.59 -18.55
C ASP A 218 -5.71 -9.45 -18.82
N HIS A 219 -6.16 -8.21 -18.96
CA HIS A 219 -7.55 -7.88 -19.26
C HIS A 219 -7.99 -8.49 -20.59
N GLU A 220 -7.22 -8.32 -21.66
CA GLU A 220 -7.47 -8.91 -22.99
C GLU A 220 -7.48 -10.45 -22.96
N ARG A 221 -6.74 -11.06 -22.03
CA ARG A 221 -6.71 -12.51 -21.78
C ARG A 221 -7.85 -12.99 -20.86
N GLY A 222 -8.78 -12.11 -20.48
CA GLY A 222 -9.90 -12.44 -19.59
C GLY A 222 -9.47 -12.73 -18.16
N ILE A 223 -8.38 -12.11 -17.68
CA ILE A 223 -7.90 -12.21 -16.30
C ILE A 223 -8.29 -10.93 -15.57
N PHE A 224 -8.93 -11.09 -14.42
CA PHE A 224 -9.45 -9.99 -13.63
C PHE A 224 -9.08 -10.14 -12.15
N LEU A 225 -9.12 -9.03 -11.41
CA LEU A 225 -8.66 -8.99 -10.04
C LEU A 225 -9.60 -8.19 -9.16
N MET A 226 -10.01 -8.78 -8.04
CA MET A 226 -10.61 -8.07 -6.93
C MET A 226 -9.68 -8.14 -5.71
N LYS A 227 -9.63 -7.05 -4.93
CA LYS A 227 -8.78 -6.97 -3.75
C LYS A 227 -9.57 -6.57 -2.52
N TYR A 228 -9.30 -7.27 -1.43
CA TYR A 228 -9.70 -6.88 -0.08
C TYR A 228 -8.45 -6.52 0.71
N ARG A 229 -8.50 -5.37 1.41
CA ARG A 229 -7.45 -4.94 2.34
C ARG A 229 -8.07 -4.40 3.61
N GLN A 230 -7.84 -5.11 4.71
CA GLN A 230 -8.10 -4.63 6.05
C GLN A 230 -6.77 -4.18 6.66
N PRO A 231 -6.63 -2.91 7.06
CA PRO A 231 -5.46 -2.46 7.81
C PRO A 231 -5.43 -3.18 9.17
N ALA A 232 -4.23 -3.28 9.76
CA ALA A 232 -4.10 -3.77 11.12
C ALA A 232 -4.98 -2.91 12.04
N GLN A 233 -5.92 -3.51 12.76
CA GLN A 233 -6.64 -2.77 13.79
C GLN A 233 -5.65 -2.54 14.92
N ILE A 234 -5.40 -1.27 15.21
CA ILE A 234 -4.64 -0.87 16.39
C ILE A 234 -5.62 -0.95 17.54
N ASP A 235 -5.49 -1.95 18.42
CA ASP A 235 -6.24 -1.92 19.68
C ASP A 235 -5.67 -0.81 20.56
N MET A 236 -6.35 0.34 20.53
CA MET A 236 -5.98 1.46 21.38
C MET A 236 -6.13 1.13 22.88
N ARG A 237 -6.88 0.09 23.27
CA ARG A 237 -7.04 -0.30 24.68
C ARG A 237 -5.71 -0.74 25.31
N GLY A 238 -4.82 -1.37 24.54
CA GLY A 238 -3.46 -1.69 24.99
C GLY A 238 -2.58 -0.46 25.22
N TYR A 239 -2.87 0.66 24.55
CA TYR A 239 -2.20 1.96 24.78
C TYR A 239 -2.81 2.72 25.97
N PHE A 240 -4.02 2.36 26.40
CA PHE A 240 -4.73 2.93 27.54
C PHE A 240 -4.85 1.92 28.68
N ALA A 241 -3.82 1.11 28.94
CA ALA A 241 -3.75 0.37 30.19
C ALA A 241 -3.87 1.39 31.35
N PRO A 242 -4.83 1.24 32.27
CA PRO A 242 -4.86 2.09 33.45
C PRO A 242 -3.50 1.92 34.13
N ILE A 243 -2.80 3.03 34.34
CA ILE A 243 -1.68 3.05 35.29
C ILE A 243 -2.29 2.48 36.57
N GLY A 244 -1.89 1.27 36.96
CA GLY A 244 -2.33 0.68 38.23
C GLY A 244 -2.13 1.71 39.33
N SER A 245 -2.94 1.67 40.39
CA SER A 245 -2.67 2.53 41.54
C SER A 245 -1.20 2.39 41.94
N LEU A 246 -0.59 3.49 42.40
CA LEU A 246 0.84 3.56 42.74
C LEU A 246 1.29 2.36 43.59
N ASP A 247 0.40 1.85 44.46
CA ASP A 247 0.60 0.68 45.32
C ASP A 247 0.80 -0.64 44.54
N GLN A 248 0.15 -0.81 43.39
CA GLN A 248 0.27 -2.00 42.55
C GLN A 248 1.58 -1.99 41.72
N VAL A 249 2.10 -0.80 41.38
CA VAL A 249 3.38 -0.62 40.68
C VAL A 249 4.58 -0.75 41.64
N MET A 250 4.37 -0.47 42.93
CA MET A 250 5.39 -0.54 43.97
C MET A 250 5.56 -1.94 44.59
N GLY A 251 4.59 -2.85 44.41
CA GLY A 251 4.56 -4.18 45.07
C GLY A 251 4.94 -5.40 44.22
N HIS A 252 5.06 -5.27 42.90
CA HIS A 252 5.49 -6.36 42.02
C HIS A 252 6.69 -5.94 41.17
N GLU A 253 7.60 -6.89 40.92
CA GLU A 253 8.69 -6.72 39.96
C GLU A 253 8.15 -6.09 38.69
N LYS A 254 8.71 -4.93 38.34
CA LYS A 254 8.33 -4.17 37.14
C LYS A 254 8.47 -5.10 35.96
N SER A 255 7.35 -5.47 35.34
CA SER A 255 7.37 -6.08 34.01
C SER A 255 8.15 -5.13 33.13
N THR A 256 9.20 -5.62 32.49
CA THR A 256 10.05 -4.76 31.67
C THR A 256 9.21 -4.18 30.53
N LEU A 257 9.57 -2.98 30.03
CA LEU A 257 8.92 -2.39 28.85
C LEU A 257 8.92 -3.37 27.65
N ILE A 258 9.91 -4.27 27.62
CA ILE A 258 10.06 -5.34 26.63
C ILE A 258 8.98 -6.42 26.81
N GLU A 259 8.72 -6.87 28.04
CA GLU A 259 7.64 -7.84 28.31
C GLU A 259 6.25 -7.26 28.05
N MET A 260 6.06 -5.96 28.32
CA MET A 260 4.83 -5.25 27.96
C MET A 260 4.67 -5.15 26.44
N ALA A 261 5.76 -4.86 25.71
CA ALA A 261 5.76 -4.84 24.24
C ALA A 261 5.50 -6.23 23.62
N HIS A 262 6.05 -7.30 24.20
CA HIS A 262 5.79 -8.67 23.76
C HIS A 262 4.35 -9.12 24.02
N LYS A 263 3.75 -8.74 25.16
CA LYS A 263 2.32 -9.02 25.43
C LYS A 263 1.37 -8.30 24.47
N ILE A 264 1.73 -7.09 24.02
CA ILE A 264 1.01 -6.35 22.97
C ILE A 264 1.10 -7.09 21.62
N ASP A 265 2.19 -7.80 21.33
CA ASP A 265 2.36 -8.56 20.08
C ASP A 265 1.61 -9.92 20.11
N GLU A 266 1.46 -10.53 21.29
CA GLU A 266 0.80 -11.83 21.46
C GLU A 266 -0.74 -11.77 21.52
N HIS A 267 -1.33 -10.66 22.00
CA HIS A 267 -2.80 -10.56 22.24
C HIS A 267 -3.55 -9.61 21.29
N ASN A 268 -2.89 -8.98 20.30
CA ASN A 268 -3.55 -8.07 19.37
C ASN A 268 -4.14 -8.76 18.12
N LEU A 269 -5.45 -8.97 18.17
CA LEU A 269 -6.38 -8.60 17.10
C LEU A 269 -5.88 -7.28 16.45
N SER A 270 -5.60 -7.09 15.16
CA SER A 270 -5.71 -7.92 13.96
C SER A 270 -4.48 -7.66 13.07
N LYS A 271 -3.80 -8.71 12.62
CA LYS A 271 -2.79 -8.58 11.55
C LYS A 271 -3.51 -8.03 10.30
N PRO A 272 -2.87 -7.17 9.49
CA PRO A 272 -3.52 -6.68 8.27
C PRO A 272 -3.92 -7.88 7.41
N ILE A 273 -5.14 -7.87 6.90
CA ILE A 273 -5.64 -8.90 5.98
C ILE A 273 -5.58 -8.34 4.57
N GLY A 274 -4.93 -9.04 3.67
CA GLY A 274 -4.84 -8.77 2.25
C GLY A 274 -5.27 -10.02 1.50
N ILE A 275 -6.32 -9.91 0.69
CA ILE A 275 -6.81 -11.01 -0.15
C ILE A 275 -6.84 -10.52 -1.57
N ASN A 276 -6.23 -11.30 -2.47
CA ASN A 276 -6.33 -11.10 -3.91
C ASN A 276 -7.20 -12.22 -4.48
N ALA A 277 -8.32 -11.87 -5.07
CA ALA A 277 -9.19 -12.79 -5.78
C ALA A 277 -8.94 -12.62 -7.28
N PHE A 278 -8.18 -13.54 -7.86
CA PHE A 278 -7.96 -13.58 -9.31
C PHE A 278 -9.06 -14.38 -9.98
N PHE A 279 -9.54 -13.85 -11.10
CA PHE A 279 -10.56 -14.50 -11.89
C PHE A 279 -10.06 -14.74 -13.30
N LYS A 280 -10.47 -15.85 -13.89
CA LYS A 280 -10.20 -16.20 -15.29
C LYS A 280 -11.50 -16.52 -15.99
N LYS A 281 -11.70 -15.93 -17.18
CA LYS A 281 -12.76 -16.34 -18.09
C LYS A 281 -12.43 -17.72 -18.66
N THR A 282 -13.31 -18.69 -18.45
CA THR A 282 -13.28 -20.03 -19.05
C THR A 282 -14.52 -20.22 -19.93
N ASP A 283 -14.63 -21.40 -20.55
CA ASP A 283 -15.81 -21.77 -21.34
C ASP A 283 -17.09 -21.85 -20.47
N ASP A 284 -16.94 -22.16 -19.18
CA ASP A 284 -18.01 -22.23 -18.18
C ASP A 284 -18.26 -20.89 -17.46
N GLY A 285 -17.76 -19.79 -18.03
CA GLY A 285 -17.84 -18.45 -17.46
C GLY A 285 -16.65 -18.09 -16.57
N LEU A 286 -16.81 -17.08 -15.72
CA LEU A 286 -15.73 -16.60 -14.88
C LEU A 286 -15.51 -17.52 -13.66
N LYS A 287 -14.24 -17.89 -13.40
CA LYS A 287 -13.85 -18.77 -12.28
C LYS A 287 -12.76 -18.13 -11.42
N LEU A 288 -12.77 -18.42 -10.12
CA LEU A 288 -11.84 -17.92 -9.11
C LEU A 288 -10.58 -18.81 -8.98
N ASP A 289 -9.40 -18.21 -8.87
CA ASP A 289 -8.21 -18.89 -8.36
C ASP A 289 -8.29 -19.00 -6.83
N ALA A 290 -8.84 -20.11 -6.36
CA ALA A 290 -9.00 -20.37 -4.93
C ALA A 290 -7.67 -20.48 -4.18
N SER A 291 -6.61 -20.96 -4.83
CA SER A 291 -5.31 -21.11 -4.17
C SER A 291 -4.71 -19.74 -3.81
N VAL A 292 -4.79 -18.75 -4.70
CA VAL A 292 -4.34 -17.38 -4.37
C VAL A 292 -5.24 -16.74 -3.31
N PHE A 293 -6.55 -16.99 -3.38
CA PHE A 293 -7.51 -16.51 -2.39
C PHE A 293 -7.17 -17.04 -0.99
N ILE A 294 -7.01 -18.37 -0.86
CA ILE A 294 -6.63 -19.07 0.38
C ILE A 294 -5.26 -18.60 0.86
N GLN A 295 -4.27 -18.49 -0.05
CA GLN A 295 -2.92 -18.05 0.30
C GLN A 295 -2.93 -16.66 0.95
N GLY A 296 -3.71 -15.72 0.42
CA GLY A 296 -3.88 -14.39 1.01
C GLY A 296 -4.68 -14.38 2.31
N LYS A 297 -5.83 -15.07 2.34
CA LYS A 297 -6.73 -15.11 3.51
C LYS A 297 -6.04 -15.73 4.72
N PHE A 298 -5.43 -16.89 4.56
CA PHE A 298 -4.84 -17.66 5.65
C PHE A 298 -3.32 -17.47 5.79
N ARG A 299 -2.72 -16.58 4.98
CA ARG A 299 -1.27 -16.31 4.94
C ARG A 299 -0.43 -17.59 4.86
N THR A 300 -0.88 -18.55 4.05
CA THR A 300 -0.30 -19.91 4.01
C THR A 300 1.17 -19.90 3.61
N PHE A 301 1.60 -18.99 2.73
CA PHE A 301 3.00 -18.81 2.34
C PHE A 301 3.87 -18.48 3.55
N ARG A 302 3.45 -17.51 4.37
CA ARG A 302 4.16 -17.14 5.59
C ARG A 302 4.19 -18.30 6.58
N ALA A 303 3.06 -18.96 6.80
CA ALA A 303 3.00 -20.10 7.70
C ALA A 303 3.94 -21.24 7.28
N PHE A 304 4.06 -21.52 5.98
CA PHE A 304 4.98 -22.54 5.47
C PHE A 304 6.45 -22.17 5.64
N VAL A 305 6.80 -20.90 5.49
CA VAL A 305 8.18 -20.40 5.64
C VAL A 305 8.58 -20.26 7.11
N ASP A 306 7.68 -19.78 7.97
CA ASP A 306 7.97 -19.51 9.39
C ASP A 306 8.00 -20.80 10.22
N TYR A 307 7.32 -21.87 9.79
CA TYR A 307 7.23 -23.15 10.50
C TYR A 307 7.78 -24.32 9.66
N PRO A 308 9.12 -24.53 9.65
CA PRO A 308 9.74 -25.61 8.88
C PRO A 308 9.20 -26.99 9.24
N ARG A 309 8.81 -27.76 8.24
CA ARG A 309 8.40 -29.16 8.36
C ARG A 309 9.23 -30.01 7.41
N PRO A 310 10.30 -30.67 7.87
CA PRO A 310 11.18 -31.46 7.01
C PRO A 310 10.39 -32.43 6.10
N GLY A 311 10.79 -32.49 4.83
CA GLY A 311 10.18 -33.34 3.82
C GLY A 311 8.82 -32.86 3.30
N LYS A 312 8.26 -31.76 3.84
CA LYS A 312 6.99 -31.21 3.34
C LYS A 312 7.23 -30.26 2.19
N THR A 313 6.39 -30.40 1.17
CA THR A 313 6.31 -29.50 0.02
C THR A 313 4.93 -28.87 -0.10
N GLN A 314 4.85 -27.71 -0.73
CA GLN A 314 3.61 -27.02 -1.04
C GLN A 314 3.77 -26.09 -2.24
N VAL A 315 2.70 -25.95 -3.03
CA VAL A 315 2.67 -25.09 -4.23
C VAL A 315 2.19 -23.69 -3.86
N PHE A 316 2.96 -22.68 -4.25
CA PHE A 316 2.68 -21.27 -3.98
C PHE A 316 2.66 -20.43 -5.25
N ARG A 317 1.84 -19.38 -5.22
CA ARG A 317 1.72 -18.37 -6.27
C ARG A 317 2.47 -17.13 -5.78
N VAL A 318 3.62 -16.87 -6.39
CA VAL A 318 4.61 -15.93 -5.86
C VAL A 318 5.03 -14.92 -6.91
N VAL A 319 5.54 -13.79 -6.45
CA VAL A 319 6.35 -12.88 -7.26
C VAL A 319 7.81 -13.25 -7.06
N VAL A 320 8.53 -13.47 -8.16
CA VAL A 320 9.92 -13.89 -8.16
C VAL A 320 10.80 -12.84 -8.81
N ASN A 321 11.94 -12.59 -8.19
CA ASN A 321 13.01 -11.77 -8.76
C ASN A 321 14.37 -12.26 -8.25
N GLU A 322 15.44 -11.96 -9.00
CA GLU A 322 16.79 -12.17 -8.47
C GLU A 322 17.02 -11.25 -7.26
N ALA A 323 17.71 -11.77 -6.25
CA ALA A 323 18.17 -11.04 -5.08
C ALA A 323 19.64 -11.34 -4.82
N LEU A 324 20.34 -10.39 -4.20
CA LEU A 324 21.71 -10.60 -3.78
C LEU A 324 21.74 -11.30 -2.41
N SER A 325 22.60 -12.30 -2.31
CA SER A 325 23.02 -12.93 -1.06
C SER A 325 24.46 -12.51 -0.77
N HIS A 326 24.71 -11.96 0.42
CA HIS A 326 26.08 -11.65 0.84
C HIS A 326 26.90 -12.92 1.07
N ALA A 327 26.27 -13.99 1.57
CA ALA A 327 26.95 -15.25 1.88
C ALA A 327 27.37 -16.04 0.63
N LEU A 328 26.59 -15.92 -0.46
CA LEU A 328 26.82 -16.66 -1.71
C LEU A 328 27.23 -15.75 -2.86
N ARG A 329 27.65 -14.51 -2.56
CA ARG A 329 27.92 -13.50 -3.60
C ARG A 329 29.01 -13.94 -4.56
N ASP A 330 30.05 -14.57 -4.00
CA ASP A 330 31.27 -14.91 -4.72
C ASP A 330 31.27 -16.38 -5.17
N ASP A 331 30.20 -17.14 -4.91
CA ASP A 331 30.04 -18.52 -5.41
C ASP A 331 29.30 -18.51 -6.77
N PRO A 332 29.98 -18.80 -7.89
CA PRO A 332 29.36 -18.76 -9.21
C PRO A 332 28.32 -19.87 -9.44
N ASN A 333 28.30 -20.90 -8.58
CA ASN A 333 27.39 -22.04 -8.73
C ASN A 333 26.00 -21.74 -8.21
N TYR A 334 25.82 -20.67 -7.41
CA TYR A 334 24.54 -20.33 -6.81
C TYR A 334 24.06 -18.95 -7.25
N ARG A 335 22.74 -18.84 -7.40
CA ARG A 335 22.01 -17.58 -7.51
C ARG A 335 20.96 -17.55 -6.42
N THR A 336 20.64 -16.36 -5.92
CA THR A 336 19.60 -16.21 -4.90
C THR A 336 18.37 -15.56 -5.52
N TYR A 337 17.21 -16.16 -5.29
CA TYR A 337 15.95 -15.61 -5.74
C TYR A 337 15.10 -15.23 -4.54
N ARG A 338 14.47 -14.06 -4.63
CA ARG A 338 13.46 -13.63 -3.67
C ARG A 338 12.09 -14.06 -4.18
N LEU A 339 11.37 -14.79 -3.34
CA LEU A 339 10.00 -15.23 -3.55
C LEU A 339 9.13 -14.43 -2.57
N GLU A 340 8.21 -13.65 -3.10
CA GLU A 340 7.33 -12.75 -2.33
C GLU A 340 5.88 -13.19 -2.48
N ASP A 341 5.11 -13.13 -1.40
CA ASP A 341 3.67 -13.29 -1.46
C ASP A 341 3.02 -12.10 -2.19
N PHE A 342 2.05 -12.37 -3.07
CA PHE A 342 1.41 -11.33 -3.88
C PHE A 342 0.48 -10.41 -3.07
N ALA A 343 -0.17 -10.92 -2.02
CA ALA A 343 -0.98 -10.13 -1.10
C ALA A 343 -0.12 -9.37 -0.07
N TYR A 344 0.98 -9.98 0.35
CA TYR A 344 1.90 -9.45 1.36
C TYR A 344 3.34 -9.43 0.84
N PRO A 345 3.78 -8.41 0.09
CA PRO A 345 5.16 -8.34 -0.42
C PRO A 345 6.26 -8.31 0.66
N LYS A 346 5.88 -8.06 1.93
CA LYS A 346 6.74 -8.15 3.11
C LYS A 346 6.94 -9.59 3.59
N ASP A 347 6.05 -10.49 3.25
CA ASP A 347 6.19 -11.92 3.47
C ASP A 347 7.00 -12.47 2.29
N TYR A 348 8.31 -12.59 2.49
CA TYR A 348 9.21 -13.06 1.45
C TYR A 348 10.30 -13.94 2.01
N VAL A 349 10.86 -14.77 1.15
CA VAL A 349 12.03 -15.60 1.45
C VAL A 349 13.07 -15.47 0.36
N LYS A 350 14.34 -15.60 0.72
CA LYS A 350 15.46 -15.68 -0.22
C LYS A 350 15.93 -17.12 -0.29
N VAL A 351 15.82 -17.73 -1.45
CA VAL A 351 16.19 -19.13 -1.65
C VAL A 351 17.44 -19.20 -2.55
N PRO A 352 18.53 -19.82 -2.09
CA PRO A 352 19.67 -20.12 -2.94
C PRO A 352 19.33 -21.27 -3.89
N VAL A 353 19.73 -21.12 -5.15
CA VAL A 353 19.43 -22.07 -6.23
C VAL A 353 20.69 -22.32 -7.03
N LEU A 354 21.02 -23.59 -7.25
CA LEU A 354 22.11 -24.02 -8.13
C LEU A 354 21.84 -23.56 -9.57
N VAL A 355 22.81 -22.91 -10.20
CA VAL A 355 22.66 -22.33 -11.55
C VAL A 355 22.35 -23.39 -12.62
N ASP A 356 22.92 -24.57 -12.49
CA ASP A 356 22.78 -25.70 -13.42
C ASP A 356 21.58 -26.61 -13.14
N SER A 357 20.92 -26.44 -11.99
CA SER A 357 19.65 -27.09 -11.67
C SER A 357 18.55 -26.69 -12.65
N GLU A 358 17.49 -27.50 -12.75
CA GLU A 358 16.32 -27.19 -13.58
C GLU A 358 15.70 -25.84 -13.18
N ALA A 359 15.50 -25.62 -11.88
CA ALA A 359 15.00 -24.35 -11.36
C ALA A 359 15.93 -23.18 -11.70
N GLY A 360 17.25 -23.35 -11.56
CA GLY A 360 18.24 -22.32 -11.90
C GLY A 360 18.20 -21.94 -13.39
N LYS A 361 18.11 -22.93 -14.28
CA LYS A 361 17.97 -22.71 -15.72
C LYS A 361 16.70 -21.94 -16.07
N ILE A 362 15.57 -22.29 -15.46
CA ILE A 362 14.29 -21.60 -15.67
C ILE A 362 14.37 -20.16 -15.15
N LEU A 363 14.81 -19.96 -13.92
CA LEU A 363 14.86 -18.64 -13.27
C LEU A 363 15.94 -17.71 -13.85
N SER A 364 16.87 -18.24 -14.65
CA SER A 364 17.95 -17.48 -15.29
C SER A 364 17.47 -16.31 -16.17
N VAL A 365 16.20 -16.33 -16.61
CA VAL A 365 15.55 -15.22 -17.34
C VAL A 365 15.39 -13.95 -16.51
N LEU A 366 15.40 -14.08 -15.19
CA LEU A 366 15.32 -12.99 -14.21
C LEU A 366 16.68 -12.41 -13.85
N ASN A 367 17.77 -13.08 -14.24
CA ASN A 367 19.11 -12.69 -13.85
C ASN A 367 19.47 -11.31 -14.42
N TRP A 368 20.02 -10.47 -13.56
CA TRP A 368 20.55 -9.16 -13.88
C TRP A 368 21.78 -9.36 -14.75
N ARG A 369 21.67 -8.94 -16.01
CA ARG A 369 22.78 -8.93 -16.96
C ARG A 369 23.18 -7.48 -17.20
N GLY A 370 24.26 -7.04 -16.57
CA GLY A 370 24.86 -5.71 -16.74
C GLY A 370 24.33 -4.62 -15.80
N MET A 371 24.92 -3.42 -15.88
CA MET A 371 24.73 -2.31 -14.92
C MET A 371 23.46 -1.47 -15.12
N ASN A 372 22.68 -1.70 -16.19
CA ASN A 372 21.57 -0.83 -16.61
C ASN A 372 20.24 -1.59 -16.85
N ARG A 373 19.96 -2.66 -16.10
CA ARG A 373 18.67 -3.36 -16.21
C ARG A 373 17.88 -3.20 -14.93
N GLU A 374 16.65 -2.70 -15.08
CA GLU A 374 15.67 -2.66 -14.01
C GLU A 374 15.42 -4.08 -13.45
N LYS A 375 15.09 -4.13 -12.16
CA LYS A 375 14.74 -5.36 -11.45
C LYS A 375 13.61 -6.07 -12.21
N ARG A 376 13.91 -7.23 -12.80
CA ARG A 376 12.90 -8.07 -13.45
C ARG A 376 12.13 -8.85 -12.40
N LEU A 377 10.85 -8.53 -12.27
CA LEU A 377 9.89 -9.23 -11.43
C LEU A 377 8.90 -9.97 -12.33
N ARG A 378 8.61 -11.23 -12.00
CA ARG A 378 7.59 -12.04 -12.66
C ARG A 378 6.77 -12.79 -11.64
N THR A 379 5.50 -13.00 -11.95
CA THR A 379 4.67 -13.97 -11.24
C THR A 379 5.05 -15.39 -11.68
N ALA A 380 5.00 -16.34 -10.75
CA ALA A 380 5.25 -17.75 -11.02
C ALA A 380 4.44 -18.62 -10.05
N THR A 381 4.19 -19.86 -10.47
CA THR A 381 3.74 -20.92 -9.59
C THR A 381 4.93 -21.84 -9.32
N VAL A 382 5.27 -22.00 -8.05
CA VAL A 382 6.45 -22.77 -7.62
C VAL A 382 6.05 -23.77 -6.56
N GLU A 383 6.69 -24.93 -6.56
CA GLU A 383 6.66 -25.86 -5.44
C GLU A 383 7.85 -25.57 -4.55
N LEU A 384 7.59 -25.20 -3.31
CA LEU A 384 8.60 -25.03 -2.27
C LEU A 384 8.61 -26.27 -1.39
N GLY A 385 9.79 -26.60 -0.87
CA GLY A 385 9.98 -27.76 0.00
C GLY A 385 11.02 -27.50 1.07
N TRP A 386 10.83 -28.12 2.22
CA TRP A 386 11.84 -28.21 3.26
C TRP A 386 12.61 -29.52 3.11
N THR A 387 13.94 -29.47 3.06
CA THR A 387 14.78 -30.67 2.97
C THR A 387 14.63 -31.56 4.21
N ASP A 388 14.89 -32.86 4.07
CA ASP A 388 14.97 -33.79 5.20
C ASP A 388 16.29 -33.67 6.00
N GLU A 389 17.25 -32.88 5.49
CA GLU A 389 18.52 -32.59 6.18
C GLU A 389 18.32 -31.87 7.52
N SER A 390 19.30 -31.99 8.42
CA SER A 390 19.39 -31.21 9.66
C SER A 390 20.62 -30.29 9.62
N PRO A 391 20.46 -28.95 9.71
CA PRO A 391 19.19 -28.22 9.76
C PRO A 391 18.46 -28.27 8.41
N SER A 392 17.12 -28.28 8.47
CA SER A 392 16.28 -28.28 7.27
C SER A 392 16.39 -26.94 6.54
N LYS A 393 16.49 -27.00 5.22
CA LYS A 393 16.66 -25.85 4.35
C LYS A 393 15.47 -25.74 3.41
N LEU A 394 15.01 -24.51 3.21
CA LEU A 394 13.99 -24.23 2.23
C LEU A 394 14.61 -24.24 0.83
N GLN A 395 13.98 -24.94 -0.10
CA GLN A 395 14.39 -25.03 -1.49
C GLN A 395 13.21 -24.88 -2.45
N ILE A 396 13.52 -24.50 -3.69
CA ILE A 396 12.57 -24.60 -4.80
C ILE A 396 12.66 -26.03 -5.32
N VAL A 397 11.62 -26.83 -5.06
CA VAL A 397 11.53 -28.20 -5.57
C VAL A 397 11.29 -28.18 -7.06
N LYS A 398 10.37 -27.31 -7.51
CA LYS A 398 10.00 -27.19 -8.92
C LYS A 398 9.48 -25.79 -9.24
N VAL A 399 9.80 -25.29 -10.43
CA VAL A 399 9.09 -24.16 -11.03
C VAL A 399 8.00 -24.76 -11.93
N VAL A 400 6.74 -24.68 -11.50
CA VAL A 400 5.61 -25.33 -12.18
C VAL A 400 5.28 -24.62 -13.49
N CYS A 401 5.14 -23.31 -13.43
CA CYS A 401 4.83 -22.45 -14.57
C CYS A 401 5.22 -20.99 -14.30
N TRP A 402 5.44 -20.22 -15.36
CA TRP A 402 5.36 -18.77 -15.29
C TRP A 402 3.90 -18.34 -15.20
N GLU A 403 3.64 -17.28 -14.42
CA GLU A 403 2.31 -16.82 -14.03
C GLU A 403 1.57 -17.79 -13.08
N PHE A 404 0.39 -17.38 -12.61
CA PHE A 404 -0.43 -18.17 -11.70
C PHE A 404 -1.17 -19.27 -12.47
N LEU A 405 -1.03 -20.51 -11.98
CA LEU A 405 -1.56 -21.72 -12.60
C LEU A 405 -3.07 -21.63 -12.81
N GLY A 406 -3.53 -21.86 -14.03
CA GLY A 406 -4.94 -21.80 -14.40
C GLY A 406 -5.49 -20.39 -14.67
N VAL A 407 -4.76 -19.34 -14.31
CA VAL A 407 -5.12 -17.94 -14.62
C VAL A 407 -4.43 -17.50 -15.91
N GLY A 408 -3.10 -17.50 -15.88
CA GLY A 408 -2.25 -17.20 -17.03
C GLY A 408 -1.15 -18.23 -17.26
N GLY A 409 -0.82 -18.99 -16.22
CA GLY A 409 0.19 -20.04 -16.25
C GLY A 409 -0.39 -21.40 -16.65
N GLU A 410 0.39 -22.13 -17.44
CA GLU A 410 0.12 -23.51 -17.86
C GLU A 410 1.31 -24.37 -17.45
N ILE A 411 1.05 -25.61 -16.99
CA ILE A 411 2.11 -26.51 -16.53
C ILE A 411 3.17 -26.67 -17.64
N GLY A 412 4.44 -26.43 -17.30
CA GLY A 412 5.55 -26.59 -18.25
C GLY A 412 5.75 -25.43 -19.22
N ASN A 413 4.99 -24.33 -19.11
CA ASN A 413 5.23 -23.09 -19.88
C ASN A 413 6.49 -22.31 -19.43
N THR A 414 7.42 -22.98 -18.75
CA THR A 414 8.67 -22.42 -18.21
C THR A 414 9.71 -22.15 -19.29
N LYS A 415 9.51 -22.69 -20.50
CA LYS A 415 10.30 -22.38 -21.70
C LYS A 415 9.95 -20.98 -22.22
N PRO A 416 10.95 -20.14 -22.58
CA PRO A 416 10.67 -18.88 -23.25
C PRO A 416 9.90 -19.15 -24.55
N LYS A 417 8.72 -18.53 -24.75
CA LYS A 417 8.08 -18.50 -26.07
C LYS A 417 9.09 -17.88 -27.04
N GLN A 418 9.50 -18.63 -28.06
CA GLN A 418 10.24 -18.05 -29.16
C GLN A 418 9.40 -16.89 -29.74
N PRO A 419 10.01 -15.73 -30.04
CA PRO A 419 9.27 -14.66 -30.70
C PRO A 419 8.68 -15.24 -31.98
N VAL A 420 7.35 -15.13 -32.11
CA VAL A 420 6.64 -15.46 -33.34
C VAL A 420 7.26 -14.56 -34.40
N THR A 421 8.06 -15.14 -35.28
CA THR A 421 8.55 -14.41 -36.45
C THR A 421 7.30 -14.18 -37.30
N PRO A 422 6.91 -12.93 -37.60
CA PRO A 422 5.78 -12.69 -38.47
C PRO A 422 6.06 -13.44 -39.78
N SER A 423 5.18 -14.38 -40.10
CA SER A 423 5.19 -15.07 -41.39
C SER A 423 5.04 -13.98 -42.45
N VAL A 424 6.13 -13.70 -43.15
CA VAL A 424 6.09 -12.88 -44.36
C VAL A 424 5.23 -13.66 -45.34
N ALA A 425 4.04 -13.14 -45.61
CA ALA A 425 3.16 -13.67 -46.63
C ALA A 425 3.92 -13.70 -47.97
N PRO A 426 3.76 -14.77 -48.78
CA PRO A 426 4.40 -14.83 -50.09
C PRO A 426 3.82 -13.70 -50.96
N THR A 427 4.71 -12.88 -51.49
CA THR A 427 4.39 -11.85 -52.47
C THR A 427 3.91 -12.58 -53.73
N THR A 428 2.62 -12.52 -54.01
CA THR A 428 2.07 -12.88 -55.32
C THR A 428 2.57 -11.85 -56.33
N SER A 429 3.55 -12.24 -57.13
CA SER A 429 3.87 -11.56 -58.39
C SER A 429 2.83 -11.98 -59.42
N ASP A 430 1.83 -11.13 -59.62
CA ASP A 430 1.01 -11.11 -60.83
C ASP A 430 0.88 -9.66 -61.28
N GLY A 431 1.27 -9.39 -62.53
CA GLY A 431 1.19 -8.07 -63.14
C GLY A 431 2.00 -7.95 -64.42
N ASP A 432 1.68 -8.77 -65.42
CA ASP A 432 1.94 -8.45 -66.84
C ASP A 432 1.01 -7.30 -67.31
N ASN A 433 1.49 -6.57 -68.33
CA ASN A 433 0.86 -5.53 -69.16
C ASN A 433 1.06 -4.06 -68.73
N GLU A 434 2.08 -3.41 -69.30
CA GLU A 434 1.92 -2.59 -70.52
C GLU A 434 3.22 -2.51 -71.34
#